data_AF-A0A0G9KS06-F1
#
_entry.id   AF-A0A0G9KS06-F1
#
_cell.length_a   1.000
_cell.length_b   1.000
_cell.length_c   1.000
_cell.angle_alpha   90.00
_cell.angle_beta   90.00
_cell.angle_gamma   90.00
#
_symmetry.space_group_name_H-M   'P 1'
#
loop_
_entity.id
_entity.type
_entity.pdbx_description
1 polymer ?
#
loop_
_entity_poly.entity_id
_entity_poly.type
_entity_poly.pdbx_seq_one_letter_code
_entity_poly.pdbx_strand_id
1 'polypeptide(L)'
;MQNEEKYEKPKHQDKIVALDNLSLGISIVAAILIGFGIGYGLKHLTGYTWTLWLGIIWGILAAGLNIYKAYKRAQKEFEGLENDPRYAHRAKYGDKSFDDED
;
A
#
# COMPACT_ATOMS: atom_id res chain seq x y z
N MET A 1 -13.10 -38.00 9.14
CA MET A 1 -11.76 -37.45 9.39
C MET A 1 -11.59 -36.27 8.44
N GLN A 2 -11.80 -35.04 8.94
CA GLN A 2 -11.63 -33.83 8.13
C GLN A 2 -10.14 -33.45 8.17
N ASN A 3 -9.49 -33.46 7.00
CA ASN A 3 -8.11 -33.00 6.86
C ASN A 3 -8.09 -31.48 7.06
N GLU A 4 -7.56 -31.05 8.20
CA GLU A 4 -7.24 -29.65 8.44
C GLU A 4 -6.00 -29.29 7.62
N GLU A 5 -6.21 -28.74 6.41
CA GLU A 5 -5.11 -28.13 5.67
C GLU A 5 -4.65 -26.87 6.42
N LYS A 6 -3.58 -27.01 7.21
CA LYS A 6 -2.84 -25.90 7.81
C LYS A 6 -2.26 -25.04 6.69
N TYR A 7 -2.93 -23.93 6.38
CA TYR A 7 -2.33 -22.84 5.62
C TYR A 7 -1.17 -22.24 6.43
N GLU A 8 0.04 -22.71 6.17
CA GLU A 8 1.26 -22.08 6.67
C GLU A 8 1.43 -20.74 5.99
N LYS A 9 1.44 -19.65 6.78
CA LYS A 9 1.93 -18.36 6.28
C LYS A 9 3.37 -18.57 5.80
N PRO A 10 3.70 -18.25 4.55
CA PRO A 10 5.06 -18.40 4.06
C PRO A 10 6.02 -17.59 4.92
N LYS A 11 7.12 -18.21 5.35
CA LYS A 11 8.09 -17.72 6.35
C LYS A 11 8.68 -16.32 6.07
N HIS A 12 8.50 -15.79 4.85
CA HIS A 12 9.05 -14.52 4.39
C HIS A 12 8.00 -13.46 4.03
N GLN A 13 6.70 -13.75 4.22
CA GLN A 13 5.62 -12.82 3.86
C GLN A 13 5.77 -11.45 4.51
N ASP A 14 6.12 -11.40 5.80
CA ASP A 14 6.28 -10.15 6.55
C ASP A 14 7.40 -9.27 5.99
N LYS A 15 8.47 -9.88 5.47
CA LYS A 15 9.58 -9.16 4.83
C LYS A 15 9.16 -8.53 3.51
N ILE A 16 8.31 -9.22 2.75
CA ILE A 16 7.78 -8.73 1.47
C ILE A 16 6.84 -7.54 1.71
N VAL A 17 5.96 -7.64 2.71
CA VAL A 17 5.04 -6.54 3.07
C VAL A 17 5.80 -5.32 3.58
N ALA A 18 6.83 -5.52 4.41
CA ALA A 18 7.69 -4.42 4.86
C ALA A 18 8.42 -3.74 3.69
N LEU A 19 8.89 -4.52 2.72
CA LEU A 19 9.56 -4.01 1.52
C LEU A 19 8.59 -3.20 0.64
N ASP A 20 7.35 -3.65 0.46
CA ASP A 20 6.33 -2.94 -0.33
C ASP A 20 5.99 -1.57 0.29
N ASN A 21 5.84 -1.50 1.62
CA ASN A 21 5.61 -0.24 2.33
C ASN A 21 6.81 0.71 2.25
N LEU A 22 8.03 0.19 2.37
CA LEU A 22 9.26 0.97 2.22
C LEU A 22 9.39 1.53 0.78
N SER A 23 9.10 0.70 -0.21
CA SER A 23 9.11 1.06 -1.63
C SER A 23 8.14 2.21 -1.92
N LEU A 24 6.95 2.18 -1.31
CA LEU A 24 5.98 3.27 -1.40
C LEU A 24 6.56 4.59 -0.87
N GLY A 25 7.13 4.57 0.34
CA GLY A 25 7.74 5.77 0.94
C GLY A 25 8.86 6.36 0.09
N ILE A 26 9.74 5.51 -0.44
CA ILE A 26 10.83 5.93 -1.33
C ILE A 26 10.27 6.56 -2.62
N SER A 27 9.22 5.98 -3.20
CA SER A 27 8.62 6.50 -4.44
C SER A 27 8.05 7.92 -4.27
N ILE A 28 7.49 8.23 -3.10
CA ILE A 28 6.94 9.55 -2.76
C ILE A 28 8.06 10.58 -2.68
N VAL A 29 9.13 10.26 -1.95
CA VAL A 29 10.30 11.14 -1.81
C VAL A 29 10.94 11.37 -3.18
N ALA A 30 11.13 10.31 -3.98
CA ALA A 30 11.68 10.41 -5.31
C ALA A 30 10.83 11.30 -6.23
N ALA A 31 9.51 11.15 -6.24
CA ALA A 31 8.60 11.97 -7.04
C ALA A 31 8.70 13.46 -6.68
N ILE A 32 8.76 13.78 -5.39
CA ILE A 32 8.90 15.17 -4.91
C ILE A 32 10.27 15.74 -5.30
N LEU A 33 11.35 14.97 -5.14
CA LEU A 33 12.70 15.40 -5.52
C LEU A 33 12.82 15.64 -7.03
N ILE A 34 12.21 14.80 -7.85
CA ILE A 34 12.16 14.98 -9.30
C ILE A 34 11.36 16.24 -9.65
N GLY A 35 10.18 16.41 -9.06
CA GLY A 35 9.36 17.61 -9.27
C GLY A 35 10.12 18.89 -8.87
N PHE A 36 10.77 18.88 -7.72
CA PHE A 36 11.62 19.98 -7.28
C PHE A 36 12.80 20.21 -8.23
N GLY A 37 13.49 19.15 -8.67
CA GLY A 37 14.62 19.26 -9.61
C GLY A 37 14.22 19.88 -10.94
N ILE A 38 13.07 19.49 -11.49
CA ILE A 38 12.49 20.10 -12.70
C ILE A 38 12.14 21.57 -12.45
N GLY A 39 11.46 21.88 -11.34
CA GLY A 39 11.09 23.26 -11.00
C GLY A 39 12.31 24.16 -10.78
N TYR A 40 13.33 23.64 -10.11
CA TYR A 40 14.60 24.34 -9.90
C TYR A 40 15.35 24.56 -11.22
N GLY A 41 15.39 23.55 -12.10
CA GLY A 41 15.95 23.68 -13.45
C GLY A 41 15.23 24.74 -14.27
N LEU A 42 13.89 24.75 -14.26
CA LEU A 42 13.09 25.77 -14.94
C LEU A 42 13.36 27.17 -14.38
N LYS A 43 13.47 27.32 -13.06
CA LYS A 43 13.84 28.59 -12.43
C LYS A 43 15.21 29.06 -12.92
N HIS A 44 16.20 28.16 -13.00
CA HIS A 44 17.55 28.52 -13.44
C HIS A 44 17.59 28.93 -14.92
N LEU A 45 16.82 28.26 -15.78
CA LEU A 45 16.78 28.53 -17.22
C LEU A 45 15.96 29.78 -17.56
N THR A 46 14.83 30.01 -16.88
CA THR A 46 13.90 31.10 -17.20
C THR A 46 14.12 32.36 -16.37
N GLY A 47 14.81 32.25 -15.23
CA GLY A 47 14.95 33.32 -14.24
C GLY A 47 13.68 33.58 -13.41
N TYR A 48 12.56 32.93 -13.73
CA TYR A 48 11.28 33.17 -13.08
C TYR A 48 11.07 32.24 -11.89
N THR A 49 11.06 32.80 -10.68
CA THR A 49 10.84 32.06 -9.42
C THR A 49 9.51 31.30 -9.39
N TRP A 50 8.46 31.80 -10.06
CA TRP A 50 7.15 31.14 -10.06
C TRP A 50 7.17 29.76 -10.75
N THR A 51 8.13 29.50 -11.64
CA THR A 51 8.28 28.21 -12.34
C THR A 51 8.74 27.08 -11.41
N LEU A 52 9.35 27.41 -10.27
CA LEU A 52 9.70 26.43 -9.24
C LEU A 52 8.44 25.76 -8.66
N TRP A 53 7.36 26.53 -8.49
CA TRP A 53 6.09 26.01 -7.99
C TRP A 53 5.43 25.04 -8.96
N LEU A 54 5.63 25.19 -10.27
CA LEU A 54 5.12 24.22 -11.25
C LEU A 54 5.70 22.84 -10.94
N GLY A 55 7.02 22.73 -10.82
CA GLY A 55 7.69 21.47 -10.51
C GLY A 55 7.22 20.84 -9.19
N ILE A 56 7.07 21.65 -8.14
CA ILE A 56 6.57 21.18 -6.84
C ILE A 56 5.13 20.67 -6.95
N ILE A 57 4.23 21.40 -7.60
CA ILE A 57 2.83 21.00 -7.78
C ILE A 57 2.76 19.66 -8.53
N TRP A 58 3.50 19.53 -9.64
CA TRP A 58 3.53 18.28 -10.40
C TRP A 58 4.14 17.12 -9.59
N GLY A 59 5.17 17.38 -8.78
CA GLY A 59 5.76 16.38 -7.88
C GLY A 59 4.76 15.87 -6.83
N ILE A 60 4.00 16.79 -6.21
CA ILE A 60 2.96 16.44 -5.23
C ILE A 60 1.82 15.65 -5.90
N LEU A 61 1.36 16.09 -7.07
CA LEU A 61 0.33 15.37 -7.84
C LEU A 61 0.78 13.96 -8.20
N ALA A 62 2.04 13.79 -8.65
CA ALA A 62 2.60 12.47 -8.98
C ALA A 62 2.71 11.56 -7.75
N ALA A 63 3.14 12.10 -6.60
CA ALA A 63 3.15 11.37 -5.35
C ALA A 63 1.73 10.94 -4.93
N GLY A 64 0.75 11.86 -4.98
CA GLY A 64 -0.64 11.59 -4.68
C GLY A 64 -1.23 10.47 -5.55
N LEU A 65 -0.96 10.49 -6.86
CA LEU A 65 -1.38 9.42 -7.78
C LEU A 65 -0.74 8.06 -7.44
N ASN A 66 0.54 8.04 -7.04
CA ASN A 66 1.20 6.81 -6.60
C ASN A 66 0.57 6.25 -5.31
N ILE A 67 0.31 7.11 -4.33
CA ILE A 67 -0.37 6.73 -3.08
C ILE A 67 -1.76 6.16 -3.39
N TYR A 68 -2.55 6.84 -4.22
CA TYR A 68 -3.88 6.38 -4.61
C TYR A 68 -3.85 4.98 -5.26
N LYS A 69 -2.89 4.74 -6.16
CA LYS A 69 -2.73 3.44 -6.81
C LYS A 69 -2.38 2.33 -5.83
N ALA A 70 -1.48 2.61 -4.89
CA ALA A 70 -1.10 1.65 -3.85
C ALA A 70 -2.24 1.37 -2.87
N TYR A 71 -2.99 2.41 -2.46
CA TYR A 71 -4.19 2.26 -1.65
C TYR A 71 -5.22 1.34 -2.33
N LYS A 72 -5.51 1.59 -3.62
CA LYS A 72 -6.45 0.76 -4.38
C LYS A 72 -5.99 -0.69 -4.51
N ARG A 73 -4.68 -0.92 -4.63
CA ARG A 73 -4.10 -2.28 -4.63
C ARG A 73 -4.31 -2.96 -3.27
N ALA A 74 -4.01 -2.28 -2.18
CA ALA A 74 -4.21 -2.79 -0.84
C ALA A 74 -5.69 -3.12 -0.58
N GLN A 75 -6.61 -2.22 -0.95
CA GLN A 75 -8.05 -2.46 -0.82
C GLN A 75 -8.51 -3.73 -1.55
N LYS A 76 -8.04 -3.95 -2.78
CA LYS A 76 -8.37 -5.16 -3.55
C LYS A 76 -7.84 -6.45 -2.91
N GLU A 77 -6.67 -6.39 -2.27
CA GLU A 77 -6.14 -7.53 -1.51
C GLU A 77 -7.04 -7.84 -0.29
N PHE A 78 -7.58 -6.82 0.38
CA PHE A 78 -8.53 -7.01 1.48
C PHE A 78 -9.90 -7.58 1.02
N GLU A 79 -10.46 -7.10 -0.09
CA GLU A 79 -11.71 -7.65 -0.66
C GLU A 79 -11.55 -9.13 -1.05
N GLY A 80 -10.35 -9.54 -1.49
CA GLY A 80 -10.03 -10.93 -1.76
C GLY A 80 -10.01 -11.82 -0.51
N LEU A 81 -9.65 -11.25 0.65
CA LEU A 81 -9.65 -11.95 1.94
C LEU A 81 -11.05 -12.12 2.52
N GLU A 82 -11.98 -11.19 2.29
CA GLU A 82 -13.38 -11.31 2.73
C GLU A 82 -14.09 -12.53 2.13
N ASN A 83 -13.73 -12.93 0.91
CA ASN A 83 -14.34 -14.05 0.20
C ASN A 83 -13.64 -15.39 0.44
N ASP A 84 -12.65 -15.44 1.34
CA ASP A 84 -11.95 -16.68 1.66
C ASP A 84 -12.89 -17.62 2.46
N PRO A 85 -13.21 -18.83 1.94
CA PRO A 85 -14.12 -19.77 2.58
C PRO A 85 -13.70 -20.16 4.00
N ARG A 86 -12.39 -20.07 4.32
CA ARG A 86 -11.86 -20.37 5.65
C ARG A 86 -12.25 -19.34 6.71
N TYR A 87 -12.47 -18.08 6.32
CA TYR A 87 -12.93 -17.00 7.22
C TYR A 87 -14.43 -16.76 7.12
N ALA A 88 -15.03 -16.99 5.94
CA ALA A 88 -16.48 -16.88 5.74
C ALA A 88 -17.27 -17.88 6.61
N HIS A 89 -16.72 -19.07 6.88
CA HIS A 89 -17.35 -20.04 7.78
C HIS A 89 -17.38 -19.56 9.23
N ARG A 90 -16.30 -18.97 9.76
CA ARG A 90 -16.26 -18.44 11.13
C ARG A 90 -17.15 -17.20 11.30
N ALA A 91 -17.21 -16.34 10.29
CA ALA A 91 -18.10 -15.19 10.27
C ALA A 91 -19.59 -15.57 10.22
N LYS A 92 -19.95 -16.66 9.51
CA LYS A 92 -21.34 -17.14 9.42
C LYS A 92 -21.79 -18.01 10.59
N TYR A 93 -20.91 -18.84 11.14
CA TYR A 93 -21.29 -19.86 12.13
C TYR A 93 -20.86 -19.54 13.56
N GLY A 94 -20.16 -18.43 13.77
CA GLY A 94 -19.62 -18.04 15.09
C GLY A 94 -18.51 -18.99 15.55
N ASP A 95 -17.65 -18.51 16.45
CA ASP A 95 -16.77 -19.41 17.18
C ASP A 95 -17.67 -20.25 18.09
N LYS A 96 -17.73 -21.57 17.88
CA LYS A 96 -18.32 -22.44 18.89
C LYS A 96 -17.30 -22.46 20.02
N SER A 97 -17.48 -21.57 21.00
CA SER A 97 -16.86 -21.76 22.30
C SER A 97 -17.27 -23.17 22.73
N PHE A 98 -16.28 -24.08 22.75
CA PHE A 98 -16.41 -25.26 23.57
C PHE A 98 -16.45 -24.71 24.98
N ASP A 99 -17.66 -24.63 25.55
CA ASP A 99 -17.82 -24.57 26.99
C ASP A 99 -17.13 -25.83 27.53
N ASP A 100 -15.92 -25.64 28.03
CA ASP A 100 -15.34 -26.51 29.04
C ASP A 100 -16.14 -26.26 30.34
N GLU A 101 -17.36 -26.82 30.42
CA GLU A 101 -18.08 -26.99 31.68
C GLU A 101 -18.25 -28.49 31.96
N ASP A 102 -17.32 -29.01 32.78
CA ASP A 102 -17.41 -30.04 33.84
C ASP A 102 -16.24 -31.04 33.88
#